data_AF-A0A382YUX0-F1
#
_entry.id   AF-A0A382YUX0-F1
#
_cell.length_a   1.000
_cell.length_b   1.000
_cell.length_c   1.000
_cell.angle_alpha   90.00
_cell.angle_beta   90.00
_cell.angle_gamma   90.00
#
_symmetry.space_group_name_H-M   'P 1'
#
loop_
_entity.id
_entity.type
_entity.pdbx_description
1 polymer ?
#
loop_
_entity_poly.entity_id
_entity_poly.type
_entity_poly.pdbx_seq_one_letter_code
_entity_poly.pdbx_strand_id
1 'polypeptide(L)'
;MNTLRAIVNLSECKNFDIDETKEYVSNVVSSQGEPLEKFVRSSFCGVPDTAGNNRSSEEVFCYEGAKNNPPDAMLKEEGDAIEVKKVEGISTIHLNSSLPKQRLYADDKMLTKKAVECEEWKSRDMLYIIGRVTKNTIHSLFFFYGDCIFKRNEYYKNIFESAKNSLKKIEKIRQTGNEYGTIKDVDGLGINTDMRVRPLNSFDHPLKVFSKIVQPDKNAGFSLFTIMRSSKFKSFP
;
A
#
# COMPACT_ATOMS: atom_id res chain seq x y z
N MET A 1 -8.31 -0.29 16.49
CA MET A 1 -8.85 -1.08 15.35
C MET A 1 -7.70 -1.87 14.72
N ASN A 2 -7.91 -3.08 14.15
CA ASN A 2 -6.81 -3.87 13.56
C ASN A 2 -7.24 -4.73 12.35
N THR A 3 -6.26 -5.37 11.70
CA THR A 3 -6.45 -6.21 10.52
C THR A 3 -7.36 -7.42 10.74
N LEU A 4 -7.44 -7.98 11.95
CA LEU A 4 -8.35 -9.10 12.24
C LEU A 4 -9.82 -8.69 12.06
N ARG A 5 -10.16 -7.44 12.40
CA ARG A 5 -11.53 -6.94 12.18
C ARG A 5 -11.88 -6.90 10.70
N ALA A 6 -10.96 -6.42 9.85
CA ALA A 6 -11.16 -6.43 8.41
C ALA A 6 -11.33 -7.85 7.86
N ILE A 7 -10.55 -8.82 8.36
CA ILE A 7 -10.68 -10.23 7.97
C ILE A 7 -12.06 -10.78 8.32
N VAL A 8 -12.54 -10.53 9.53
CA VAL A 8 -13.88 -10.96 9.96
C VAL A 8 -14.95 -10.34 9.07
N ASN A 9 -14.88 -9.03 8.85
CA ASN A 9 -15.85 -8.34 8.01
C ASN A 9 -15.85 -8.85 6.55
N LEU A 10 -14.66 -9.13 5.98
CA LEU A 10 -14.55 -9.71 4.63
C LEU A 10 -15.08 -11.15 4.56
N SER A 11 -14.98 -11.91 5.65
CA SER A 11 -15.53 -13.28 5.69
C SER A 11 -17.06 -13.31 5.69
N GLU A 12 -17.70 -12.22 6.11
CA GLU A 12 -19.15 -12.04 6.12
C GLU A 12 -19.68 -11.38 4.83
N CYS A 13 -18.78 -10.79 4.03
CA CYS A 13 -19.10 -10.14 2.77
C CYS A 13 -19.54 -11.17 1.73
N LYS A 14 -20.67 -10.91 1.06
CA LYS A 14 -21.25 -11.79 0.03
C LYS A 14 -20.98 -11.27 -1.37
N ASN A 15 -20.73 -9.97 -1.51
CA ASN A 15 -20.49 -9.32 -2.78
C ASN A 15 -19.10 -8.69 -2.87
N PHE A 16 -18.32 -9.15 -3.84
CA PHE A 16 -16.97 -8.68 -4.12
C PHE A 16 -16.89 -7.89 -5.43
N ASP A 17 -18.03 -7.49 -6.00
CA ASP A 17 -18.08 -6.56 -7.12
C ASP A 17 -18.01 -5.11 -6.61
N ILE A 18 -17.03 -4.36 -7.12
CA ILE A 18 -16.75 -2.99 -6.69
C ILE A 18 -17.89 -2.03 -7.08
N ASP A 19 -18.55 -2.26 -8.22
CA ASP A 19 -19.62 -1.37 -8.67
C ASP A 19 -20.90 -1.64 -7.90
N GLU A 20 -21.21 -2.92 -7.64
CA GLU A 20 -22.42 -3.29 -6.88
C GLU A 20 -22.31 -2.89 -5.39
N THR A 21 -21.10 -2.85 -4.83
CA THR A 21 -20.86 -2.41 -3.45
C THR A 21 -20.64 -0.89 -3.31
N LYS A 22 -20.59 -0.16 -4.42
CA LYS A 22 -20.17 1.26 -4.45
C LYS A 22 -21.01 2.17 -3.56
N GLU A 23 -22.33 1.99 -3.54
CA GLU A 23 -23.25 2.81 -2.74
C GLU A 23 -22.95 2.63 -1.24
N TYR A 24 -22.87 1.39 -0.78
CA TYR A 24 -22.53 1.05 0.60
C TYR A 24 -21.16 1.57 1.01
N VAL A 25 -20.14 1.31 0.18
CA VAL A 25 -18.77 1.78 0.41
C VAL A 25 -18.74 3.30 0.53
N SER A 26 -19.42 4.02 -0.37
CA SER A 26 -19.42 5.50 -0.38
C SER A 26 -20.10 6.12 0.83
N ASN A 27 -21.00 5.39 1.50
CA ASN A 27 -21.65 5.85 2.73
C ASN A 27 -20.75 5.69 3.97
N VAL A 28 -19.70 4.87 3.90
CA VAL A 28 -18.88 4.48 5.05
C VAL A 28 -17.48 5.11 5.01
N VAL A 29 -16.88 5.22 3.82
CA VAL A 29 -15.51 5.73 3.64
C VAL A 29 -15.46 7.04 2.89
N SER A 30 -14.34 7.75 3.03
CA SER A 30 -14.16 9.04 2.35
C SER A 30 -14.26 8.93 0.81
N SER A 31 -14.58 10.05 0.17
CA SER A 31 -14.69 10.12 -1.30
C SER A 31 -13.33 10.03 -2.01
N GLN A 32 -12.21 10.04 -1.28
CA GLN A 32 -10.85 9.97 -1.82
C GLN A 32 -10.37 8.52 -1.97
N GLY A 33 -9.47 8.27 -2.93
CA GLY A 33 -8.89 6.96 -3.21
C GLY A 33 -9.52 6.22 -4.39
N GLU A 34 -8.79 5.25 -4.92
CA GLU A 34 -9.29 4.38 -6.00
C GLU A 34 -10.39 3.43 -5.49
N PRO A 35 -11.26 2.89 -6.37
CA PRO A 35 -12.37 2.04 -5.94
C PRO A 35 -11.95 0.83 -5.08
N LEU A 36 -10.82 0.17 -5.39
CA LEU A 36 -10.30 -0.93 -4.56
C LEU A 36 -9.82 -0.45 -3.18
N GLU A 37 -9.16 0.71 -3.11
CA GLU A 37 -8.75 1.28 -1.82
C GLU A 37 -9.96 1.54 -0.93
N LYS A 38 -11.04 2.08 -1.50
CA LYS A 38 -12.28 2.34 -0.76
C LYS A 38 -12.94 1.07 -0.26
N PHE A 39 -13.03 0.03 -1.10
CA PHE A 39 -13.54 -1.28 -0.69
C PHE A 39 -12.70 -1.89 0.44
N VAL A 40 -11.37 -1.79 0.34
CA VAL A 40 -10.48 -2.28 1.40
C VAL A 40 -10.67 -1.46 2.68
N ARG A 41 -10.74 -0.14 2.61
CA ARG A 41 -10.99 0.72 3.78
C ARG A 41 -12.34 0.43 4.42
N SER A 42 -13.40 0.22 3.63
CA SER A 42 -14.73 -0.09 4.16
C SER A 42 -14.72 -1.39 4.96
N SER A 43 -13.89 -2.37 4.57
CA SER A 43 -13.72 -3.61 5.33
C SER A 43 -13.17 -3.39 6.75
N PHE A 44 -12.42 -2.31 7.03
CA PHE A 44 -12.02 -1.98 8.40
C PHE A 44 -13.14 -1.29 9.20
N CYS A 45 -14.06 -0.64 8.51
CA CYS A 45 -15.22 0.04 9.10
C CYS A 45 -16.39 -0.90 9.40
N GLY A 46 -16.56 -1.94 8.58
CA GLY A 46 -17.65 -2.91 8.69
C GLY A 46 -17.69 -3.86 7.48
N VAL A 47 -18.82 -4.52 7.26
CA VAL A 47 -18.96 -5.46 6.13
C VAL A 47 -19.27 -4.65 4.85
N PRO A 48 -18.43 -4.70 3.80
CA PRO A 48 -18.52 -3.80 2.63
C PRO A 48 -19.83 -3.80 1.85
N ASP A 49 -20.67 -4.82 1.98
CA ASP A 49 -21.93 -4.98 1.25
C ASP A 49 -23.17 -4.98 2.15
N THR A 50 -23.04 -4.56 3.42
CA THR A 50 -24.17 -4.44 4.34
C THR A 50 -24.26 -3.06 5.00
N ALA A 51 -25.47 -2.60 5.27
CA ALA A 51 -25.75 -1.28 5.83
C ALA A 51 -25.79 -1.22 7.37
N GLY A 52 -25.36 -2.25 8.10
CA GLY A 52 -25.57 -2.36 9.55
C GLY A 52 -24.29 -2.42 10.40
N ASN A 53 -24.26 -1.70 11.54
CA ASN A 53 -23.16 -1.68 12.53
C ASN A 53 -21.78 -1.23 12.02
N ASN A 54 -21.75 -0.47 10.93
CA ASN A 54 -20.50 0.11 10.40
C ASN A 54 -20.05 1.27 11.28
N ARG A 55 -18.76 1.32 11.59
CA ARG A 55 -18.10 2.51 12.14
C ARG A 55 -17.89 3.52 11.03
N SER A 56 -17.88 4.81 11.35
CA SER A 56 -17.48 5.82 10.37
C SER A 56 -15.99 5.69 10.05
N SER A 57 -15.58 6.15 8.87
CA SER A 57 -14.16 6.23 8.49
C SER A 57 -13.33 6.98 9.54
N GLU A 58 -13.88 8.05 10.10
CA GLU A 58 -13.24 8.91 11.10
C GLU A 58 -13.05 8.21 12.45
N GLU A 59 -13.85 7.20 12.77
CA GLU A 59 -13.66 6.37 13.97
C GLU A 59 -12.55 5.32 13.78
N VAL A 60 -12.19 5.00 12.54
CA VAL A 60 -11.26 3.93 12.20
C VAL A 60 -9.88 4.43 11.79
N PHE A 61 -9.83 5.49 10.99
CA PHE A 61 -8.62 6.01 10.38
C PHE A 61 -8.23 7.36 10.99
N CYS A 62 -6.95 7.53 11.30
CA CYS A 62 -6.38 8.85 11.60
C CYS A 62 -5.95 9.56 10.32
N TYR A 63 -5.64 8.81 9.27
CA TYR A 63 -5.25 9.36 7.98
C TYR A 63 -5.85 8.55 6.85
N GLU A 64 -6.36 9.27 5.85
CA GLU A 64 -6.81 8.71 4.58
C GLU A 64 -6.06 9.42 3.46
N GLY A 65 -5.30 8.63 2.70
CA GLY A 65 -4.38 9.11 1.68
C GLY A 65 -5.08 9.70 0.47
N ALA A 66 -4.45 10.72 -0.09
CA ALA A 66 -4.82 11.33 -1.37
C ALA A 66 -3.99 10.73 -2.51
N LYS A 67 -4.48 10.88 -3.74
CA LYS A 67 -3.81 10.39 -4.96
C LYS A 67 -2.30 10.74 -4.96
N ASN A 68 -1.46 9.73 -5.17
CA ASN A 68 0.01 9.79 -5.23
C ASN A 68 0.76 10.02 -3.91
N ASN A 69 0.09 9.98 -2.74
CA ASN A 69 0.73 10.21 -1.45
C ASN A 69 0.59 8.99 -0.54
N PRO A 70 1.62 8.11 -0.45
CA PRO A 70 1.58 6.99 0.48
C PRO A 70 1.67 7.49 1.94
N PRO A 71 1.12 6.74 2.92
CA PRO A 71 0.33 5.52 2.73
C PRO A 71 -1.11 5.82 2.24
N ASP A 72 -1.81 4.82 1.73
CA ASP A 72 -3.21 4.97 1.30
C ASP A 72 -4.14 5.19 2.49
N ALA A 73 -3.84 4.64 3.67
CA ALA A 73 -4.53 4.96 4.92
C ALA A 73 -3.66 4.64 6.14
N MET A 74 -4.04 5.18 7.31
CA MET A 74 -3.50 4.75 8.61
C MET A 74 -4.61 4.61 9.63
N LEU A 75 -4.60 3.48 10.34
CA LEU A 75 -5.55 3.20 11.42
C LEU A 75 -5.24 4.06 12.66
N LYS A 76 -6.27 4.45 13.39
CA LYS A 76 -6.14 5.16 14.68
C LYS A 76 -5.36 4.35 15.72
N GLU A 77 -4.95 5.03 16.78
CA GLU A 77 -4.34 4.42 17.99
C GLU A 77 -3.04 3.65 17.67
N GLU A 78 -2.12 4.30 16.94
CA GLU A 78 -0.86 3.69 16.49
C GLU A 78 -1.02 2.43 15.62
N GLY A 79 -2.22 2.20 15.08
CA GLY A 79 -2.50 1.10 14.17
C GLY A 79 -1.72 1.14 12.85
N ASP A 80 -1.94 0.13 12.03
CA ASP A 80 -1.14 -0.11 10.83
C ASP A 80 -1.28 0.99 9.77
N ALA A 81 -0.19 1.24 9.05
CA ALA A 81 -0.22 1.99 7.80
C ALA A 81 -0.55 1.02 6.65
N ILE A 82 -1.43 1.43 5.75
CA ILE A 82 -2.01 0.57 4.71
C ILE A 82 -1.56 1.06 3.34
N GLU A 83 -1.11 0.13 2.51
CA GLU A 83 -0.83 0.35 1.10
C GLU A 83 -1.57 -0.70 0.26
N VAL A 84 -2.41 -0.23 -0.66
CA VAL A 84 -3.23 -1.06 -1.53
C VAL A 84 -2.64 -1.06 -2.94
N LYS A 85 -2.65 -2.22 -3.58
CA LYS A 85 -2.32 -2.35 -5.02
C LYS A 85 -3.33 -3.22 -5.73
N LYS A 86 -3.83 -2.72 -6.85
CA LYS A 86 -4.64 -3.49 -7.79
C LYS A 86 -3.73 -4.21 -8.79
N VAL A 87 -4.02 -5.48 -9.04
CA VAL A 87 -3.45 -6.28 -10.13
C VAL A 87 -4.55 -7.01 -10.89
N GLU A 88 -4.31 -7.35 -12.16
CA GLU A 88 -5.26 -8.16 -12.95
C GLU A 88 -4.90 -9.66 -12.93
N GLY A 89 -3.63 -9.98 -12.62
CA GLY A 89 -3.12 -11.35 -12.59
C GLY A 89 -1.97 -11.53 -11.60
N ILE A 90 -1.41 -12.73 -11.60
CA ILE A 90 -0.26 -13.10 -10.77
C ILE A 90 1.01 -12.61 -11.49
N SER A 91 1.30 -11.32 -11.35
CA SER A 91 2.44 -10.65 -12.00
C SER A 91 3.30 -9.89 -10.98
N THR A 92 4.44 -9.38 -11.45
CA THR A 92 5.24 -8.41 -10.71
C THR A 92 4.40 -7.21 -10.28
N ILE A 93 4.56 -6.79 -9.03
CA ILE A 93 3.88 -5.64 -8.43
C ILE A 93 4.88 -4.50 -8.33
N HIS A 94 4.52 -3.35 -8.89
CA HIS A 94 5.34 -2.14 -8.83
C HIS A 94 5.02 -1.34 -7.57
N LEU A 95 6.07 -0.97 -6.84
CA LEU A 95 6.04 -0.03 -5.70
C LEU A 95 6.31 1.41 -6.15
N ASN A 96 6.34 1.66 -7.46
CA ASN A 96 6.70 2.93 -8.08
C ASN A 96 8.05 3.45 -7.54
N SER A 97 8.17 4.77 -7.36
CA SER A 97 9.39 5.43 -6.86
C SER A 97 9.62 5.21 -5.35
N SER A 98 8.67 4.60 -4.63
CA SER A 98 8.82 4.31 -3.21
C SER A 98 9.74 3.11 -2.99
N LEU A 99 10.68 3.24 -2.06
CA LEU A 99 11.46 2.08 -1.60
C LEU A 99 10.53 1.08 -0.89
N PRO A 100 10.85 -0.22 -0.92
CA PRO A 100 10.14 -1.20 -0.10
C PRO A 100 10.25 -0.84 1.40
N LYS A 101 9.14 -0.95 2.13
CA LYS A 101 9.05 -0.57 3.54
C LYS A 101 8.55 -1.74 4.36
N GLN A 102 9.32 -2.18 5.35
CA GLN A 102 8.75 -3.08 6.37
C GLN A 102 7.86 -2.32 7.36
N ARG A 103 8.19 -1.05 7.61
CA ARG A 103 7.51 -0.13 8.54
C ARG A 103 7.47 1.26 7.94
N LEU A 104 6.49 2.05 8.35
CA LEU A 104 6.43 3.48 8.07
C LEU A 104 7.00 4.25 9.26
N TYR A 105 7.75 5.33 9.01
CA TYR A 105 8.32 6.18 10.06
C TYR A 105 7.86 7.63 9.87
N ALA A 106 7.58 8.33 10.96
CA ALA A 106 7.05 9.69 10.91
C ALA A 106 8.05 10.72 10.33
N ASP A 107 9.34 10.40 10.34
CA ASP A 107 10.42 11.21 9.75
C ASP A 107 10.67 10.93 8.26
N ASP A 108 9.85 10.07 7.64
CA ASP A 108 9.92 9.81 6.21
C ASP A 108 9.50 11.06 5.42
N LYS A 109 10.46 11.66 4.72
CA LYS A 109 10.28 12.89 3.92
C LYS A 109 9.26 12.75 2.78
N MET A 110 8.84 11.54 2.45
CA MET A 110 7.79 11.28 1.47
C MET A 110 6.38 11.50 2.03
N LEU A 111 6.24 11.57 3.35
CA LEU A 111 4.94 11.73 3.98
C LEU A 111 4.42 13.15 3.83
N THR A 112 3.10 13.24 3.63
CA THR A 112 2.42 14.53 3.69
C THR A 112 2.38 15.03 5.12
N LYS A 113 2.36 16.35 5.29
CA LYS A 113 2.18 16.99 6.60
C LYS A 113 0.96 16.43 7.35
N LYS A 114 -0.15 16.20 6.64
CA LYS A 114 -1.37 15.58 7.20
C LYS A 114 -1.16 14.16 7.72
N ALA A 115 -0.34 13.34 7.06
CA ALA A 115 -0.02 12.00 7.54
C ALA A 115 0.88 12.05 8.79
N VAL A 116 1.84 12.97 8.83
CA VAL A 116 2.71 13.12 10.01
C VAL A 116 1.92 13.63 11.21
N GLU A 117 1.03 14.60 11.01
CA GLU A 117 0.27 15.29 12.06
C GLU A 117 -1.06 14.61 12.41
N CYS A 118 -1.37 13.45 11.84
CA CYS A 118 -2.66 12.80 12.07
C CYS A 118 -2.87 12.37 13.53
N GLU A 119 -1.78 11.95 14.19
CA GLU A 119 -1.67 11.52 15.59
C GLU A 119 -0.19 11.69 16.00
N GLU A 120 0.14 11.53 17.29
CA GLU A 120 1.52 11.34 17.71
C GLU A 120 1.94 9.88 17.46
N TRP A 121 2.96 9.66 16.62
CA TRP A 121 3.49 8.32 16.36
C TRP A 121 4.94 8.40 15.91
N LYS A 122 5.73 7.35 16.20
CA LYS A 122 7.12 7.23 15.74
C LYS A 122 7.25 6.34 14.50
N SER A 123 6.59 5.19 14.55
CA SER A 123 6.58 4.25 13.44
C SER A 123 5.34 3.36 13.49
N ARG A 124 4.86 2.94 12.33
CA ARG A 124 3.72 2.03 12.17
C ARG A 124 4.15 0.81 11.36
N ASP A 125 3.53 -0.33 11.60
CA ASP A 125 3.70 -1.48 10.72
C ASP A 125 3.12 -1.17 9.34
N MET A 126 3.80 -1.63 8.28
CA MET A 126 3.32 -1.47 6.92
C MET A 126 2.52 -2.71 6.51
N LEU A 127 1.21 -2.56 6.36
CA LEU A 127 0.30 -3.57 5.86
C LEU A 127 0.05 -3.34 4.37
N TYR A 128 0.51 -4.30 3.55
CA TYR A 128 0.25 -4.30 2.12
C TYR A 128 -0.98 -5.15 1.81
N ILE A 129 -1.86 -4.63 0.96
CA ILE A 129 -3.09 -5.29 0.53
C ILE A 129 -3.10 -5.35 -1.00
N ILE A 130 -2.95 -6.55 -1.54
CA ILE A 130 -2.94 -6.78 -2.99
C ILE A 130 -4.29 -7.34 -3.41
N GLY A 131 -5.03 -6.56 -4.19
CA GLY A 131 -6.32 -6.99 -4.75
C GLY A 131 -6.17 -7.42 -6.20
N ARG A 132 -6.53 -8.67 -6.48
CA ARG A 132 -6.69 -9.15 -7.86
C ARG A 132 -8.10 -8.82 -8.32
N VAL A 133 -8.21 -7.91 -9.28
CA VAL A 133 -9.49 -7.39 -9.77
C VAL A 133 -9.56 -7.53 -11.28
N THR A 134 -10.61 -8.18 -11.78
CA THR A 134 -10.90 -8.23 -13.23
C THR A 134 -12.37 -7.95 -13.45
N LYS A 135 -12.70 -7.05 -14.39
CA LYS A 135 -14.08 -6.61 -14.68
C LYS A 135 -14.85 -6.19 -13.42
N ASN A 136 -14.22 -5.37 -12.57
CA ASN A 136 -14.77 -4.83 -11.32
C ASN A 136 -15.00 -5.83 -10.18
N THR A 137 -14.90 -7.14 -10.43
CA THR A 137 -14.94 -8.16 -9.40
C THR A 137 -13.56 -8.39 -8.76
N ILE A 138 -13.52 -8.38 -7.43
CA ILE A 138 -12.34 -8.74 -6.62
C ILE A 138 -12.32 -10.26 -6.45
N HIS A 139 -11.33 -10.92 -7.07
CA HIS A 139 -11.17 -12.37 -6.98
C HIS A 139 -10.32 -12.81 -5.79
N SER A 140 -9.42 -11.95 -5.33
CA SER A 140 -8.64 -12.24 -4.13
C SER A 140 -8.09 -10.99 -3.49
N LEU A 141 -8.00 -11.00 -2.16
CA LEU A 141 -7.25 -10.03 -1.39
C LEU A 141 -6.11 -10.72 -0.64
N PHE A 142 -4.91 -10.15 -0.73
CA PHE A 142 -3.73 -10.66 -0.06
C PHE A 142 -3.20 -9.60 0.89
N PHE A 143 -3.42 -9.82 2.19
CA PHE A 143 -2.93 -8.99 3.27
C PHE A 143 -1.56 -9.54 3.70
N PHE A 144 -0.53 -8.71 3.73
CA PHE A 144 0.74 -9.13 4.31
C PHE A 144 1.48 -7.96 4.96
N TYR A 145 2.18 -8.24 6.05
CA TYR A 145 3.03 -7.26 6.69
C TYR A 145 4.38 -7.15 5.99
N GLY A 146 4.87 -5.92 5.84
CA GLY A 146 6.12 -5.65 5.14
C GLY A 146 7.31 -6.38 5.76
N ASP A 147 7.31 -6.60 7.08
CA ASP A 147 8.34 -7.35 7.80
C ASP A 147 8.36 -8.87 7.50
N CYS A 148 7.37 -9.38 6.76
CA CYS A 148 7.32 -10.77 6.30
C CYS A 148 8.07 -10.98 4.98
N ILE A 149 8.34 -9.91 4.22
CA ILE A 149 8.99 -10.02 2.90
C ILE A 149 10.16 -9.06 2.69
N PHE A 150 10.13 -7.88 3.30
CA PHE A 150 11.12 -6.83 3.07
C PHE A 150 12.14 -6.81 4.20
N LYS A 151 13.38 -6.45 3.84
CA LYS A 151 14.41 -6.10 4.82
C LYS A 151 14.06 -4.78 5.51
N ARG A 152 14.84 -4.42 6.53
CA ARG A 152 14.69 -3.13 7.20
C ARG A 152 14.84 -1.97 6.22
N ASN A 153 14.11 -0.88 6.44
CA ASN A 153 14.08 0.27 5.53
C ASN A 153 15.49 0.81 5.24
N GLU A 154 16.40 0.77 6.23
CA GLU A 154 17.79 1.20 6.09
C GLU A 154 18.55 0.41 5.02
N TYR A 155 18.23 -0.88 4.85
CA TYR A 155 18.86 -1.70 3.82
C TYR A 155 18.61 -1.13 2.41
N TYR A 156 17.36 -0.83 2.10
CA TYR A 156 16.98 -0.26 0.80
C TYR A 156 17.48 1.18 0.65
N LYS A 157 17.43 1.97 1.74
CA LYS A 157 17.98 3.34 1.77
C LYS A 157 19.47 3.34 1.45
N ASN A 158 20.24 2.43 2.03
CA ASN A 158 21.68 2.33 1.79
C ASN A 158 21.99 1.96 0.32
N ILE A 159 21.23 1.06 -0.28
CA ILE A 159 21.36 0.73 -1.72
C ILE A 159 21.03 1.95 -2.57
N PHE A 160 19.92 2.64 -2.29
CA PHE A 160 19.51 3.83 -3.01
C PHE A 160 20.58 4.93 -2.92
N GLU A 161 21.08 5.23 -1.72
CA GLU A 161 22.12 6.24 -1.51
C GLU A 161 23.46 5.84 -2.13
N SER A 162 23.83 4.55 -2.12
CA SER A 162 25.03 4.07 -2.80
C SER A 162 24.96 4.28 -4.33
N ALA A 163 23.83 3.93 -4.94
CA ALA A 163 23.59 4.16 -6.36
C ALA A 163 23.58 5.67 -6.68
N LYS A 164 22.87 6.46 -5.87
CA LYS A 164 22.82 7.92 -5.99
C LYS A 164 24.21 8.54 -5.88
N ASN A 165 25.00 8.18 -4.87
CA ASN A 165 26.37 8.68 -4.72
C ASN A 165 27.27 8.30 -5.89
N SER A 166 27.08 7.12 -6.49
CA SER A 166 27.84 6.71 -7.68
C SER A 166 27.55 7.60 -8.90
N LEU A 167 26.30 8.08 -9.03
CA LEU A 167 25.88 8.96 -10.11
C LEU A 167 26.31 10.43 -9.92
N LYS A 168 26.76 10.84 -8.73
CA LYS A 168 27.26 12.21 -8.48
C LYS A 168 28.45 12.59 -9.35
N LYS A 169 29.21 11.59 -9.81
CA LYS A 169 30.38 11.78 -10.66
C LYS A 169 30.03 12.17 -12.10
N ILE A 170 28.76 12.11 -12.48
CA ILE A 170 28.30 12.45 -13.82
C ILE A 170 27.77 13.89 -13.78
N GLU A 171 28.56 14.85 -14.27
CA GLU A 171 28.24 16.29 -14.21
C GLU A 171 26.87 16.67 -14.79
N LYS A 172 26.42 15.92 -15.80
CA LYS A 172 25.12 16.16 -16.43
C LYS A 172 23.91 15.77 -15.56
N ILE A 173 24.10 14.97 -14.50
CA ILE A 173 23.01 14.51 -13.63
C ILE A 173 22.87 15.45 -12.44
N ARG A 174 21.78 16.23 -12.42
CA ARG A 174 21.40 17.03 -11.25
C ARG A 174 20.60 16.18 -10.28
N GLN A 175 21.15 15.92 -9.10
CA GLN A 175 20.50 15.09 -8.09
C GLN A 175 19.62 15.93 -7.17
N THR A 176 18.33 15.64 -7.13
CA THR A 176 17.38 16.28 -6.21
C THR A 176 16.36 15.27 -5.69
N GLY A 177 15.87 15.51 -4.48
CA GLY A 177 14.75 14.75 -3.90
C GLY A 177 14.99 13.25 -3.80
N ASN A 178 13.95 12.48 -4.12
CA ASN A 178 13.88 11.04 -3.93
C ASN A 178 14.12 10.23 -5.20
N GLU A 179 14.77 10.84 -6.18
CA GLU A 179 15.21 10.21 -7.42
C GLU A 179 16.74 10.13 -7.43
N TYR A 180 17.29 9.40 -8.40
CA TYR A 180 18.72 9.37 -8.63
C TYR A 180 19.22 10.69 -9.23
N GLY A 181 18.38 11.35 -10.03
CA GLY A 181 18.59 12.71 -10.52
C GLY A 181 17.88 12.97 -11.84
N THR A 182 18.17 14.11 -12.45
CA THR A 182 17.65 14.52 -13.75
C THR A 182 18.80 14.96 -14.64
N ILE A 183 18.87 14.40 -15.84
CA ILE A 183 19.74 14.88 -16.91
C ILE A 183 19.02 16.05 -17.58
N LYS A 184 19.62 17.24 -17.52
CA LYS A 184 19.05 18.46 -18.12
C LYS A 184 19.46 18.59 -19.58
N ASP A 185 18.55 19.09 -20.41
CA ASP A 185 18.79 19.39 -21.84
C ASP A 185 19.52 18.23 -22.57
N VAL A 186 18.93 17.04 -22.47
CA VAL A 186 19.58 15.77 -22.85
C VAL A 186 19.97 15.70 -24.33
N ASP A 187 19.25 16.42 -25.20
CA ASP A 187 19.52 16.50 -26.65
C ASP A 187 20.37 17.71 -27.06
N GLY A 188 20.64 18.65 -26.14
CA GLY A 188 21.47 19.83 -26.38
C GLY A 188 20.87 20.86 -27.34
N LEU A 189 19.57 20.77 -27.66
CA LEU A 189 18.91 21.67 -28.61
C LEU A 189 18.44 22.99 -27.97
N GLY A 190 18.61 23.15 -26.66
CA GLY A 190 18.17 24.35 -25.94
C GLY A 190 16.66 24.42 -25.74
N ILE A 191 15.93 23.34 -26.03
CA ILE A 191 14.47 23.25 -25.83
C ILE A 191 14.11 22.70 -24.43
N ASN A 192 15.10 22.45 -23.57
CA ASN A 192 14.93 21.93 -22.21
C ASN A 192 14.32 20.53 -22.15
N THR A 193 14.78 19.62 -23.00
CA THR A 193 14.40 18.21 -22.94
C THR A 193 15.06 17.54 -21.73
N ASP A 194 14.31 17.32 -20.66
CA ASP A 194 14.85 16.72 -19.43
C ASP A 194 14.55 15.22 -19.31
N MET A 195 15.53 14.43 -18.88
CA MET A 195 15.38 13.00 -18.62
C MET A 195 15.54 12.70 -17.12
N ARG A 196 14.50 12.16 -16.49
CA ARG A 196 14.51 11.75 -15.08
C ARG A 196 15.12 10.35 -14.92
N VAL A 197 15.97 10.20 -13.90
CA VAL A 197 16.59 8.94 -13.50
C VAL A 197 16.09 8.58 -12.12
N ARG A 198 15.27 7.52 -12.01
CA ARG A 198 14.57 7.15 -10.76
C ARG A 198 14.59 5.64 -10.53
N PRO A 199 14.51 5.17 -9.27
CA PRO A 199 14.30 3.76 -8.99
C PRO A 199 12.92 3.32 -9.49
N LEU A 200 12.86 2.11 -10.05
CA LEU A 200 11.61 1.39 -10.32
C LEU A 200 11.58 0.15 -9.44
N ASN A 201 11.01 0.29 -8.25
CA ASN A 201 10.98 -0.80 -7.29
C ASN A 201 9.81 -1.73 -7.61
N SER A 202 10.04 -3.03 -7.48
CA SER A 202 9.00 -4.05 -7.67
C SER A 202 9.30 -5.30 -6.88
N PHE A 203 8.29 -6.14 -6.70
CA PHE A 203 8.41 -7.45 -6.06
C PHE A 203 7.43 -8.44 -6.70
N ASP A 204 7.71 -9.73 -6.52
CA ASP A 204 6.84 -10.80 -7.03
C ASP A 204 5.49 -10.82 -6.31
N HIS A 205 4.43 -11.23 -7.02
CA HIS A 205 3.10 -11.41 -6.42
C HIS A 205 3.15 -12.29 -5.15
N PRO A 206 2.38 -11.99 -4.09
CA PRO A 206 2.44 -12.75 -2.83
C PRO A 206 2.19 -14.26 -2.98
N LEU A 207 1.31 -14.68 -3.89
CA LEU A 207 1.12 -16.11 -4.21
C LEU A 207 2.41 -16.80 -4.71
N LYS A 208 3.30 -16.08 -5.38
CA LYS A 208 4.61 -16.61 -5.81
C LYS A 208 5.59 -16.61 -4.64
N VAL A 209 5.66 -15.51 -3.89
CA VAL A 209 6.53 -15.33 -2.71
C VAL A 209 6.22 -16.38 -1.63
N PHE A 210 4.95 -16.64 -1.36
CA PHE A 210 4.46 -17.54 -0.31
C PHE A 210 3.96 -18.88 -0.84
N SER A 211 4.34 -19.27 -2.07
CA SER A 211 3.89 -20.51 -2.74
C SER A 211 4.10 -21.80 -1.91
N LYS A 212 5.06 -21.80 -0.98
CA LYS A 212 5.30 -22.94 -0.08
C LYS A 212 4.28 -23.09 1.05
N ILE A 213 3.58 -22.01 1.40
CA ILE A 213 2.66 -21.97 2.55
C ILE A 213 1.23 -21.58 2.16
N VAL A 214 1.04 -21.00 0.98
CA VAL A 214 -0.27 -20.63 0.45
C VAL A 214 -0.57 -21.43 -0.82
N GLN A 215 -1.66 -22.20 -0.77
CA GLN A 215 -2.19 -22.94 -1.91
C GLN A 215 -3.64 -22.48 -2.15
N PRO A 216 -3.88 -21.63 -3.17
CA PRO A 216 -5.22 -21.12 -3.44
C PRO A 216 -6.12 -22.23 -4.00
N ASP A 217 -7.38 -22.27 -3.55
CA ASP A 217 -8.41 -23.05 -4.22
C ASP A 217 -8.76 -22.36 -5.55
N LYS A 218 -8.56 -23.07 -6.66
CA LYS A 218 -8.81 -22.56 -8.01
C LYS A 218 -10.30 -22.41 -8.31
N ASN A 219 -11.17 -23.05 -7.53
CA ASN A 219 -12.62 -23.01 -7.71
C ASN A 219 -13.30 -21.95 -6.83
N ALA A 220 -12.57 -21.33 -5.91
CA ALA A 220 -13.12 -20.31 -5.03
C ALA A 220 -13.49 -19.04 -5.83
N GLY A 221 -14.71 -18.54 -5.63
CA GLY A 221 -15.16 -17.27 -6.24
C GLY A 221 -14.39 -16.05 -5.70
N PHE A 222 -13.96 -16.14 -4.43
CA PHE A 222 -13.11 -15.17 -3.75
C PHE A 222 -12.12 -15.90 -2.83
N SER A 223 -10.91 -15.37 -2.68
CA SER A 223 -9.93 -15.87 -1.70
C SER A 223 -9.31 -14.73 -0.89
N LEU A 224 -9.31 -14.87 0.44
CA LEU A 224 -8.61 -13.99 1.35
C LEU A 224 -7.39 -14.70 1.93
N PHE A 225 -6.24 -14.06 1.82
CA PHE A 225 -5.00 -14.53 2.43
C PHE A 225 -4.48 -13.47 3.38
N THR A 226 -3.94 -13.89 4.54
CA THR A 226 -3.26 -12.99 5.47
C THR A 226 -1.96 -13.59 5.96
N ILE A 227 -0.85 -12.88 5.76
CA ILE A 227 0.48 -13.30 6.21
C ILE A 227 1.02 -12.27 7.20
N MET A 228 1.27 -12.72 8.43
CA MET A 228 1.85 -11.92 9.49
C MET A 228 2.74 -12.79 10.37
N ARG A 229 3.70 -12.16 11.06
CA ARG A 229 4.47 -12.86 12.10
C ARG A 229 3.58 -13.18 13.30
N SER A 230 3.89 -14.27 14.00
CA SER A 230 3.16 -14.64 15.23
C SER A 230 3.22 -13.56 16.31
N SER A 231 4.31 -12.77 16.35
CA SER A 231 4.42 -11.63 17.26
C SER A 231 3.40 -10.53 16.96
N LYS A 232 3.11 -10.27 15.68
CA LYS A 232 2.09 -9.30 15.27
C LYS A 232 0.68 -9.81 15.59
N PHE A 233 0.41 -11.07 15.31
CA PHE A 233 -0.87 -11.68 15.66
C PHE A 233 -1.15 -11.57 17.16
N LYS A 234 -0.15 -11.90 18.00
CA LYS A 234 -0.25 -11.82 19.46
C LYS A 234 -0.28 -10.41 20.02
N SER A 235 0.03 -9.38 19.24
CA SER A 235 -0.05 -7.99 19.70
C SER A 235 -1.44 -7.38 19.52
N PHE A 236 -2.35 -8.06 18.83
CA PHE A 236 -3.72 -7.59 18.72
C PHE A 236 -4.49 -7.81 20.03
N PRO A 237 -5.38 -6.86 20.40
CA PRO A 237 -6.24 -6.97 21.57
C PRO A 237 -7.25 -8.11 21.46
#